data_AF-A0A379ZG56-F1
#
_entry.id   AF-A0A379ZG56-F1
#
_cell.length_a   1.000
_cell.length_b   1.000
_cell.length_c   1.000
_cell.angle_alpha   90.00
_cell.angle_beta   90.00
_cell.angle_gamma   90.00
#
_symmetry.space_group_name_H-M   'P 1'
#
loop_
_entity.id
_entity.type
_entity.pdbx_description
1 polymer ?
#
loop_
_entity_poly.entity_id
_entity_poly.type
_entity_poly.pdbx_seq_one_letter_code
_entity_poly.pdbx_strand_id
1 'polypeptide(L)'
;MINMKFMTIATLLCLSSTVSASQILACNKDVSSATCQSYLEGIVDGALMFKSDALGARLETNGYESRALKYRGGKRFQEANRVYCADRIPNRDALVSGVTEAVSLGTAADLEQLQGIVTNLLDCQRLQ
;
A
#
# COMPACT_ATOMS: atom_id res chain seq x y z
N MET A 1 -33.99 13.11 -52.70
CA MET A 1 -34.53 12.10 -51.77
C MET A 1 -33.55 10.95 -51.68
N ILE A 2 -32.85 10.82 -50.55
CA ILE A 2 -32.44 9.58 -49.87
C ILE A 2 -32.08 10.04 -48.45
N ASN A 3 -32.98 9.72 -47.52
CA ASN A 3 -32.76 9.82 -46.09
C ASN A 3 -31.85 8.66 -45.68
N MET A 4 -30.74 8.93 -44.99
CA MET A 4 -30.19 7.93 -44.08
C MET A 4 -29.39 8.60 -42.97
N LYS A 5 -30.04 8.73 -41.81
CA LYS A 5 -29.41 9.01 -40.53
C LYS A 5 -28.46 7.86 -40.21
N PHE A 6 -27.16 8.12 -40.16
CA PHE A 6 -26.21 7.25 -39.45
C PHE A 6 -25.95 7.84 -38.08
N MET A 7 -26.92 7.60 -37.21
CA MET A 7 -26.78 7.67 -35.77
C MET A 7 -25.99 6.45 -35.30
N THR A 8 -25.20 6.63 -34.23
CA THR A 8 -24.48 5.61 -33.42
C THR A 8 -23.35 4.88 -34.15
N ILE A 9 -22.10 4.89 -33.68
CA ILE A 9 -21.66 4.25 -32.43
C ILE A 9 -20.43 5.01 -31.90
N ALA A 10 -20.60 5.72 -30.78
CA ALA A 10 -19.51 6.11 -29.90
C ALA A 10 -19.82 5.51 -28.52
N THR A 11 -19.76 4.18 -28.44
CA THR A 11 -19.73 3.50 -27.14
C THR A 11 -18.35 3.72 -26.54
N LEU A 12 -18.28 4.77 -25.73
CA LEU A 12 -17.23 5.00 -24.75
C LEU A 12 -16.90 3.69 -24.04
N LEU A 13 -15.60 3.32 -24.07
CA LEU A 13 -14.99 2.43 -23.09
C LEU A 13 -15.12 3.10 -21.70
N CYS A 14 -16.23 2.84 -21.01
CA CYS A 14 -16.44 3.23 -19.61
C CYS A 14 -16.58 1.99 -18.71
N LEU A 15 -15.89 0.89 -19.02
CA LEU A 15 -15.82 -0.29 -18.15
C LEU A 15 -14.40 -0.53 -17.67
N SER A 16 -13.93 0.27 -16.73
CA SER A 16 -12.73 -0.09 -15.97
C SER A 16 -12.63 0.72 -14.67
N SER A 17 -13.48 0.39 -13.69
CA SER A 17 -13.28 0.88 -12.32
C SER A 17 -13.87 0.02 -11.19
N THR A 18 -14.31 -1.22 -11.44
CA THR A 18 -14.82 -2.12 -10.37
C THR A 18 -13.91 -3.32 -10.05
N VAL A 19 -12.70 -3.38 -10.61
CA VAL A 19 -11.82 -4.57 -10.52
C VAL A 19 -10.96 -4.61 -9.24
N SER A 20 -11.07 -3.65 -8.33
CA SER A 20 -10.25 -3.68 -7.09
C SER A 20 -10.84 -4.55 -5.97
N ALA A 21 -12.16 -4.78 -5.95
CA ALA A 21 -12.81 -5.54 -4.86
C ALA A 21 -12.80 -7.07 -5.08
N SER A 22 -12.63 -7.54 -6.31
CA SER A 22 -12.67 -8.98 -6.64
C SER A 22 -11.34 -9.70 -6.46
N GLN A 23 -10.22 -8.97 -6.32
CA GLN A 23 -8.88 -9.54 -6.39
C GLN A 23 -8.46 -10.22 -5.07
N ILE A 24 -8.79 -9.63 -3.92
CA ILE A 24 -8.54 -10.28 -2.62
C ILE A 24 -9.43 -11.52 -2.42
N LEU A 25 -10.62 -11.54 -3.04
CA LEU A 25 -11.48 -12.73 -3.06
C LEU A 25 -10.85 -13.88 -3.85
N ALA A 26 -9.98 -13.59 -4.84
CA ALA A 26 -9.21 -14.62 -5.51
C ALA A 26 -8.14 -15.22 -4.58
N CYS A 27 -7.50 -14.37 -3.76
CA CYS A 27 -6.58 -14.84 -2.71
C CYS A 27 -7.26 -15.70 -1.64
N ASN A 28 -8.50 -15.37 -1.26
CA ASN A 28 -9.27 -16.19 -0.32
C ASN A 28 -9.61 -17.60 -0.86
N LYS A 29 -9.57 -17.79 -2.19
CA LYS A 29 -9.78 -19.12 -2.80
C LYS A 29 -8.49 -19.92 -2.86
N ASP A 30 -7.42 -19.30 -3.34
CA ASP A 30 -6.11 -19.94 -3.47
C ASP A 30 -5.00 -18.88 -3.45
N VAL A 31 -4.26 -18.84 -2.34
CA VAL A 31 -3.14 -17.94 -2.12
C VAL A 31 -1.96 -18.26 -3.05
N SER A 32 -1.81 -19.52 -3.46
CA SER A 32 -0.75 -19.96 -4.37
C SER A 32 -1.05 -19.69 -5.85
N SER A 33 -2.28 -19.27 -6.16
CA SER A 33 -2.67 -18.96 -7.53
C SER A 33 -1.85 -17.80 -8.10
N ALA A 34 -1.50 -17.90 -9.39
CA ALA A 34 -0.75 -16.84 -10.08
C ALA A 34 -1.46 -15.47 -9.99
N THR A 35 -2.79 -15.47 -10.03
CA THR A 35 -3.60 -14.25 -9.89
C THR A 35 -3.46 -13.61 -8.51
N CYS A 36 -3.49 -14.41 -7.43
CA CYS A 36 -3.27 -13.88 -6.09
C CYS A 36 -1.83 -13.38 -5.92
N GLN A 37 -0.84 -14.15 -6.35
CA GLN A 37 0.57 -13.77 -6.24
C GLN A 37 0.86 -12.44 -6.97
N SER A 38 0.40 -12.29 -8.22
CA SER A 38 0.54 -11.02 -8.95
C SER A 38 -0.17 -9.84 -8.26
N TYR A 39 -1.30 -10.09 -7.58
CA TYR A 39 -2.00 -9.07 -6.82
C TYR A 39 -1.22 -8.63 -5.57
N LEU A 40 -0.71 -9.59 -4.77
CA LEU A 40 0.09 -9.29 -3.58
C LEU A 40 1.41 -8.60 -3.94
N GLU A 41 2.06 -9.06 -5.00
CA GLU A 41 3.23 -8.38 -5.57
C GLU A 41 2.93 -6.94 -5.96
N GLY A 42 1.83 -6.68 -6.67
CA GLY A 42 1.43 -5.33 -7.03
C GLY A 42 1.15 -4.41 -5.83
N ILE A 43 0.58 -4.97 -4.75
CA ILE A 43 0.39 -4.23 -3.50
C ILE A 43 1.73 -3.89 -2.84
N VAL A 44 2.64 -4.85 -2.74
CA VAL A 44 3.98 -4.63 -2.18
C VAL A 44 4.75 -3.62 -3.01
N ASP A 45 4.70 -3.71 -4.34
CA ASP A 45 5.36 -2.78 -5.26
C ASP A 45 4.80 -1.36 -5.13
N GLY A 46 3.47 -1.24 -5.06
CA GLY A 46 2.81 0.03 -4.79
C GLY A 46 3.26 0.65 -3.46
N ALA A 47 3.35 -0.16 -2.41
CA ALA A 47 3.78 0.31 -1.09
C ALA A 47 5.27 0.71 -1.07
N LEU A 48 6.13 -0.05 -1.74
CA LEU A 48 7.54 0.27 -1.90
C LEU A 48 7.76 1.56 -2.70
N MET A 49 6.91 1.85 -3.68
CA MET A 49 6.98 3.09 -4.46
C MET A 49 6.81 4.35 -3.58
N PHE A 50 5.97 4.28 -2.54
CA PHE A 50 5.74 5.38 -1.60
C PHE A 50 6.55 5.26 -0.29
N LYS A 51 7.48 4.29 -0.21
CA LYS A 51 8.31 4.03 0.97
C LYS A 51 9.03 5.28 1.45
N SER A 52 9.61 6.08 0.56
CA SER A 52 10.35 7.30 0.93
C SER A 52 9.50 8.33 1.68
N ASP A 53 8.21 8.39 1.39
CA ASP A 53 7.28 9.35 1.99
C ASP A 53 6.77 8.86 3.36
N ALA A 54 6.70 7.53 3.54
CA ALA A 54 6.39 6.90 4.82
C ALA A 54 7.60 6.90 5.79
N LEU A 55 8.81 6.81 5.26
CA LEU A 55 10.05 6.77 6.04
C LEU A 55 10.38 8.13 6.68
N GLY A 56 10.21 8.22 8.00
CA GLY A 56 10.38 9.46 8.74
C GLY A 56 9.13 10.35 8.73
N ALA A 57 7.94 9.74 8.57
CA ALA A 57 6.67 10.40 8.81
C ALA A 57 6.70 11.19 10.13
N ARG A 58 6.10 12.38 10.10
CA ARG A 58 6.17 13.35 11.20
C ARG A 58 5.63 12.74 12.49
N LEU A 59 6.33 12.97 13.61
CA LEU A 59 5.77 12.74 14.93
C LEU A 59 4.41 13.46 15.03
N GLU A 60 3.38 12.68 15.37
CA GLU A 60 2.08 13.22 15.78
C GLU A 60 2.27 13.94 17.12
N THR A 61 1.79 15.17 17.20
CA THR A 61 2.04 16.05 18.35
C THR A 61 0.73 16.46 18.98
N ASN A 62 0.43 15.87 20.13
CA ASN A 62 -0.85 16.04 20.81
C ASN A 62 -0.84 17.23 21.80
N GLY A 63 0.24 18.04 21.84
CA GLY A 63 0.43 19.14 22.80
C GLY A 63 1.30 20.29 22.26
N TYR A 64 1.36 21.41 23.00
CA TYR A 64 2.07 22.61 22.58
C TYR A 64 3.60 22.41 22.59
N GLU A 65 4.10 21.73 23.61
CA GLU A 65 5.51 21.41 23.84
C GLU A 65 6.02 20.41 22.80
N SER A 66 5.25 19.36 22.51
CA SER A 66 5.59 18.38 21.47
C SER A 66 5.59 19.02 20.08
N ARG A 67 4.71 19.99 19.83
CA ARG A 67 4.67 20.78 18.59
C ARG A 67 5.88 21.73 18.48
N ALA A 68 6.30 22.35 19.57
CA ALA A 68 7.52 23.17 19.62
C ALA A 68 8.79 22.32 19.38
N LEU A 69 8.86 21.13 19.98
CA LEU A 69 9.93 20.17 19.74
C LEU A 69 9.92 19.63 18.30
N LYS A 70 8.75 19.46 17.68
CA LYS A 70 8.61 19.13 16.24
C LYS A 70 9.22 20.19 15.33
N TYR A 71 9.15 21.48 15.67
CA TYR A 71 9.76 22.53 14.82
C TYR A 71 11.28 22.66 15.01
N ARG A 72 11.83 22.36 16.19
CA ARG A 72 13.28 22.47 16.45
C ARG A 72 14.05 21.17 16.26
N GLY A 73 13.51 20.06 16.74
CA GLY A 73 14.12 18.73 16.66
C GLY A 73 13.52 17.82 15.58
N GLY A 74 12.32 18.14 15.08
CA GLY A 74 11.59 17.26 14.17
C GLY A 74 12.34 16.93 12.88
N LYS A 75 12.99 17.90 12.23
CA LYS A 75 13.78 17.62 11.01
C LYS A 75 14.94 16.64 11.27
N ARG A 76 15.63 16.77 12.41
CA ARG A 76 16.73 15.86 12.78
C ARG A 76 16.21 14.47 13.13
N PHE A 77 15.04 14.39 13.79
CA PHE A 77 14.38 13.13 14.06
C PHE A 77 13.93 12.43 12.78
N GLN A 78 13.34 13.17 11.84
CA GLN A 78 12.96 12.64 10.52
C GLN A 78 14.17 12.10 9.75
N GLU A 79 15.25 12.87 9.70
CA GLU A 79 16.52 12.44 9.08
C GLU A 79 17.06 11.18 9.74
N ALA A 80 17.11 11.15 11.08
CA ALA A 80 17.59 10.00 11.84
C ALA A 80 16.73 8.76 11.60
N ASN A 81 15.40 8.90 11.53
CA ASN A 81 14.50 7.79 11.19
C ASN A 81 14.67 7.34 9.75
N ARG A 82 14.82 8.26 8.78
CA ARG A 82 15.06 7.89 7.39
C ARG A 82 16.34 7.07 7.24
N VAL A 83 17.43 7.53 7.85
CA VAL A 83 18.71 6.81 7.86
C VAL A 83 18.59 5.49 8.62
N TYR A 84 17.93 5.47 9.77
CA TYR A 84 17.71 4.25 10.55
C TYR A 84 16.94 3.20 9.73
N CYS A 85 15.94 3.62 8.99
CA CYS A 85 15.07 2.74 8.24
C CYS A 85 15.63 2.28 6.88
N ALA A 86 16.59 3.00 6.30
CA ALA A 86 17.07 2.78 4.93
C ALA A 86 17.41 1.30 4.66
N ASP A 87 18.12 0.66 5.59
CA ASP A 87 18.60 -0.72 5.48
C ASP A 87 17.81 -1.72 6.34
N ARG A 88 16.78 -1.26 7.07
CA ARG A 88 16.01 -2.08 8.02
C ARG A 88 14.66 -2.52 7.49
N ILE A 89 14.14 -1.86 6.45
CA ILE A 89 12.94 -2.34 5.76
C ILE A 89 13.30 -3.62 4.99
N PRO A 90 12.52 -4.72 5.14
CA PRO A 90 12.74 -5.95 4.40
C PRO A 90 12.79 -5.72 2.88
N ASN A 91 13.52 -6.58 2.17
CA ASN A 91 13.54 -6.55 0.72
C ASN A 91 12.17 -6.95 0.15
N ARG A 92 11.95 -6.67 -1.15
CA ARG A 92 10.68 -6.93 -1.83
C ARG A 92 10.18 -8.37 -1.60
N ASP A 93 11.04 -9.36 -1.80
CA ASP A 93 10.65 -10.77 -1.73
C ASP A 93 10.25 -11.18 -0.30
N ALA A 94 10.95 -10.67 0.71
CA ALA A 94 10.59 -10.87 2.10
C ALA A 94 9.23 -10.24 2.45
N LEU A 95 8.93 -9.05 1.88
CA LEU A 95 7.62 -8.41 2.04
C LEU A 95 6.51 -9.22 1.37
N VAL A 96 6.71 -9.66 0.13
CA VAL A 96 5.73 -10.51 -0.58
C VAL A 96 5.49 -11.80 0.20
N SER A 97 6.55 -12.43 0.72
CA SER A 97 6.42 -13.63 1.55
C SER A 97 5.62 -13.37 2.82
N GLY A 98 5.91 -12.30 3.56
CA GLY A 98 5.17 -11.98 4.80
C GLY A 98 3.71 -11.63 4.55
N VAL A 99 3.42 -10.92 3.45
CA VAL A 99 2.04 -10.62 3.04
C VAL A 99 1.30 -11.89 2.63
N THR A 100 1.96 -12.77 1.87
CA THR A 100 1.41 -14.08 1.46
C THR A 100 1.10 -14.95 2.68
N GLU A 101 2.00 -14.99 3.66
CA GLU A 101 1.78 -15.69 4.92
C GLU A 101 0.54 -15.14 5.65
N ALA A 102 0.43 -13.82 5.79
CA ALA A 102 -0.69 -13.19 6.49
C ALA A 102 -2.05 -13.50 5.82
N VAL A 103 -2.10 -13.49 4.49
CA VAL A 103 -3.29 -13.91 3.71
C VAL A 103 -3.57 -15.41 3.92
N SER A 104 -2.55 -16.26 3.91
CA SER A 104 -2.70 -17.71 4.13
C SER A 104 -3.24 -18.06 5.52
N LEU A 105 -2.92 -17.24 6.52
CA LEU A 105 -3.42 -17.36 7.89
C LEU A 105 -4.82 -16.76 8.07
N GLY A 106 -5.39 -16.16 7.03
CA GLY A 106 -6.69 -15.48 7.09
C GLY A 106 -6.68 -14.17 7.88
N THR A 107 -5.50 -13.61 8.14
CA THR A 107 -5.34 -12.34 8.88
C THR A 107 -5.52 -11.09 8.00
N ALA A 108 -5.57 -11.28 6.68
CA ALA A 108 -5.84 -10.26 5.67
C ALA A 108 -7.12 -10.59 4.89
N ALA A 109 -8.28 -10.58 5.56
CA ALA A 109 -9.56 -10.95 4.96
C ALA A 109 -10.11 -9.89 3.99
N ASP A 110 -9.67 -8.63 4.14
CA ASP A 110 -10.06 -7.49 3.31
C ASP A 110 -8.87 -6.56 3.03
N LEU A 111 -9.13 -5.57 2.17
CA LEU A 111 -8.11 -4.62 1.72
C LEU A 111 -7.55 -3.76 2.85
N GLU A 112 -8.37 -3.40 3.84
CA GLU A 112 -7.94 -2.57 4.97
C GLU A 112 -6.94 -3.33 5.85
N GLN A 113 -7.26 -4.59 6.17
CA GLN A 113 -6.36 -5.48 6.91
C GLN A 113 -5.06 -5.72 6.15
N LEU A 114 -5.16 -5.96 4.83
CA LEU A 114 -4.00 -6.16 3.96
C LEU A 114 -3.09 -4.92 3.93
N GLN A 115 -3.67 -3.72 3.81
CA GLN A 115 -2.93 -2.46 3.90
C GLN A 115 -2.28 -2.26 5.27
N GLY A 116 -2.98 -2.62 6.35
CA GLY A 116 -2.43 -2.58 7.70
C GLY A 116 -1.21 -3.49 7.86
N ILE A 117 -1.28 -4.72 7.36
CA ILE A 117 -0.15 -5.67 7.36
C ILE A 117 1.05 -5.12 6.59
N VAL A 118 0.82 -4.63 5.36
CA VAL A 118 1.90 -4.05 4.54
C VAL A 118 2.52 -2.86 5.24
N THR A 119 1.71 -1.98 5.84
CA THR A 119 2.20 -0.82 6.61
C THR A 119 3.04 -1.25 7.80
N ASN A 120 2.60 -2.27 8.54
CA ASN A 120 3.34 -2.80 9.68
C ASN A 120 4.67 -3.46 9.28
N LEU A 121 4.70 -4.20 8.16
CA LEU A 121 5.92 -4.79 7.62
C LEU A 121 6.92 -3.75 7.12
N LEU A 122 6.43 -2.58 6.71
CA LEU A 122 7.22 -1.42 6.34
C LEU A 122 7.54 -0.51 7.55
N ASP A 123 6.94 -0.74 8.71
CA ASP A 123 7.20 0.08 9.88
C ASP A 123 8.58 -0.25 10.46
N CYS A 124 9.38 0.79 10.55
CA CYS A 124 10.75 0.77 11.01
C CYS A 124 11.00 1.95 11.95
N GLN A 125 9.94 2.63 12.41
CA GLN A 125 10.08 3.75 13.32
C GLN A 125 10.87 3.30 14.55
N ARG A 126 11.86 4.11 14.90
CA ARG A 126 12.60 3.97 16.15
C ARG A 126 11.56 4.15 17.27
N LEU A 127 11.20 3.04 17.91
CA LEU A 127 10.17 2.93 18.97
C LEU A 127 10.11 4.19 19.85
N GLN A 128 8.89 4.69 20.08
CA GLN A 128 8.59 5.80 20.99
C GLN A 128 8.94 5.46 22.44
#